data_AF-A0A5E7KIC9-F1
#
_entry.id   AF-A0A5E7KIC9-F1
#
_cell.length_a   1.000
_cell.length_b   1.000
_cell.length_c   1.000
_cell.angle_alpha   90.00
_cell.angle_beta   90.00
_cell.angle_gamma   90.00
#
_symmetry.space_group_name_H-M   'P 1'
#
loop_
_entity.id
_entity.type
_entity.pdbx_description
1 polymer ?
#
loop_
_entity_poly.entity_id
_entity_poly.type
_entity_poly.pdbx_seq_one_letter_code
_entity_poly.pdbx_strand_id
1 'polypeptide(L)'
;MQTLLRRDDHHSPFAKNGAHLMIYSRWLYTEHEQPHNDDGEGAYTIFSTQQLWGANCIPLDSVCIQRFAVLWEGSPDTRVIDLIEQSIVITILSPVKLLSASKGMLVVVYDSILIGETYELFQLTWEKLASGVMYDEWTVLFIKDTDAGFGFDGGRIFRQFAREILDNNELGITDFTPDMFLFKDDWTPENVFGTDFREKAEAKAKELREDPDFFDDDIIF
;
A
#
# COMPACT_ATOMS: atom_id res chain seq x y z
N MET A 1 -55.51 -10.49 10.72
CA MET A 1 -54.98 -10.11 12.05
C MET A 1 -53.50 -9.83 11.85
N GLN A 2 -53.17 -8.56 11.64
CA GLN A 2 -51.81 -8.06 11.48
C GLN A 2 -51.16 -8.00 12.86
N THR A 3 -49.94 -8.51 13.00
CA THR A 3 -49.09 -8.21 14.15
C THR A 3 -47.78 -7.65 13.63
N LEU A 4 -47.67 -6.33 13.70
CA LEU A 4 -46.44 -5.57 13.54
C LEU A 4 -45.42 -6.03 14.58
N LEU A 5 -44.22 -6.39 14.13
CA LEU A 5 -43.00 -6.29 14.94
C LEU A 5 -42.16 -5.17 14.36
N ARG A 6 -42.38 -3.97 14.92
CA ARG A 6 -41.41 -2.87 14.91
C ARG A 6 -40.22 -3.34 15.75
N ARG A 7 -39.02 -3.36 15.17
CA ARG A 7 -37.76 -3.37 15.91
C ARG A 7 -36.91 -2.24 15.36
N ASP A 8 -36.96 -1.15 16.11
CA ASP A 8 -35.93 -0.18 16.42
C ASP A 8 -34.71 -0.11 15.47
N ASP A 9 -34.73 0.94 14.67
CA ASP A 9 -33.59 1.50 13.97
C ASP A 9 -32.54 1.97 14.99
N HIS A 10 -31.56 1.11 15.27
CA HIS A 10 -30.29 1.58 15.79
C HIS A 10 -29.56 2.34 14.66
N HIS A 11 -29.69 3.66 14.69
CA HIS A 11 -28.80 4.58 14.00
C HIS A 11 -27.35 4.27 14.39
N SER A 12 -26.65 3.53 13.54
CA SER A 12 -25.19 3.45 13.55
C SER A 12 -24.65 4.81 13.09
N PRO A 13 -23.82 5.50 13.88
CA PRO A 13 -23.25 6.80 13.50
C PRO A 13 -22.10 6.67 12.48
N PHE A 14 -21.84 5.48 11.96
CA PHE A 14 -20.70 5.18 11.08
C PHE A 14 -21.02 5.22 9.59
N ALA A 15 -22.08 5.90 9.16
CA ALA A 15 -22.26 6.27 7.76
C ALA A 15 -21.58 7.63 7.50
N LYS A 16 -20.26 7.70 7.65
CA LYS A 16 -19.49 8.73 6.93
C LYS A 16 -19.56 8.35 5.46
N ASN A 17 -19.91 9.30 4.60
CA ASN A 17 -19.95 9.16 3.14
C ASN A 17 -18.62 8.58 2.64
N GLY A 18 -18.54 7.25 2.56
CA GLY A 18 -17.36 6.55 2.09
C GLY A 18 -17.35 6.63 0.59
N ALA A 19 -16.38 7.33 0.02
CA ALA A 19 -15.86 6.91 -1.27
C ALA A 19 -15.60 5.41 -1.15
N HIS A 20 -16.28 4.60 -1.96
CA HIS A 20 -16.19 3.16 -1.85
C HIS A 20 -14.80 2.77 -2.37
N LEU A 21 -13.80 2.77 -1.49
CA LEU A 21 -12.43 2.41 -1.83
C LEU A 21 -12.45 1.01 -2.42
N MET A 22 -11.96 0.88 -3.65
CA MET A 22 -12.00 -0.40 -4.34
C MET A 22 -10.95 -1.33 -3.72
N ILE A 23 -11.35 -2.54 -3.36
CA ILE A 23 -10.41 -3.56 -2.86
C ILE A 23 -9.87 -4.31 -4.07
N TYR A 24 -8.61 -4.05 -4.40
CA TYR A 24 -7.92 -4.68 -5.53
C TYR A 24 -7.29 -6.01 -5.17
N SER A 25 -6.69 -6.09 -3.98
CA SER A 25 -5.84 -7.21 -3.56
C SER A 25 -5.89 -7.37 -2.04
N ARG A 26 -5.50 -8.57 -1.55
CA ARG A 26 -5.25 -8.80 -0.13
C ARG A 26 -3.86 -8.35 0.32
N TRP A 27 -2.94 -8.16 -0.61
CA TRP A 27 -1.56 -7.77 -0.36
C TRP A 27 -1.36 -6.25 -0.43
N LEU A 28 -2.27 -5.55 -1.12
CA LEU A 28 -2.16 -4.12 -1.37
C LEU A 28 -3.15 -3.34 -0.51
N TYR A 29 -2.64 -2.31 0.15
CA TYR A 29 -3.45 -1.23 0.68
C TYR A 29 -3.56 -0.12 -0.38
N THR A 30 -4.74 0.48 -0.51
CA THR A 30 -4.97 1.59 -1.45
C THR A 30 -4.81 2.90 -0.69
N GLU A 31 -3.69 3.59 -0.92
CA GLU A 31 -3.36 4.87 -0.27
C GLU A 31 -4.18 6.01 -0.86
N HIS A 32 -4.32 6.01 -2.19
CA HIS A 32 -4.98 7.08 -2.92
C HIS A 32 -5.49 6.58 -4.27
N GLU A 33 -6.66 7.08 -4.68
CA GLU A 33 -7.21 6.89 -6.03
C GLU A 33 -7.53 8.25 -6.64
N GLN A 34 -6.94 8.51 -7.80
CA GLN A 34 -7.26 9.67 -8.63
C GLN A 34 -8.17 9.20 -9.78
N PRO A 35 -9.40 9.72 -9.89
CA PRO A 35 -10.28 9.40 -11.01
C PRO A 35 -9.78 10.05 -12.31
N HIS A 36 -10.33 9.60 -13.44
CA HIS A 36 -10.09 10.20 -14.74
C HIS A 36 -10.50 11.69 -14.74
N ASN A 37 -9.77 12.49 -15.52
CA ASN A 37 -10.13 13.85 -15.85
C ASN A 37 -11.33 13.90 -16.82
N ASP A 38 -11.75 15.11 -17.21
CA ASP A 38 -12.88 15.33 -18.12
C ASP A 38 -12.71 14.67 -19.51
N ASP A 39 -11.48 14.40 -19.92
CA ASP A 39 -11.15 13.71 -21.17
C ASP A 39 -11.13 12.17 -21.02
N GLY A 40 -11.37 11.64 -19.82
CA GLY A 40 -11.31 10.21 -19.54
C GLY A 40 -9.88 9.69 -19.40
N GLU A 41 -8.94 10.52 -18.97
CA GLU A 41 -7.51 10.22 -18.90
C GLU A 41 -6.92 10.48 -17.50
N GLY A 42 -5.73 9.94 -17.23
CA GLY A 42 -4.95 10.29 -16.04
C GLY A 42 -5.42 9.66 -14.73
N ALA A 43 -6.28 8.64 -14.78
CA ALA A 43 -6.64 7.91 -13.57
C ALA A 43 -5.45 7.09 -13.08
N TYR A 44 -5.16 7.16 -11.79
CA TYR A 44 -4.12 6.34 -11.19
C TYR A 44 -4.47 5.94 -9.76
N THR A 45 -3.86 4.86 -9.30
CA THR A 45 -3.97 4.40 -7.92
C THR A 45 -2.59 4.30 -7.31
N ILE A 46 -2.43 4.78 -6.08
CA ILE A 46 -1.23 4.55 -5.27
C ILE A 46 -1.51 3.40 -4.33
N PHE A 47 -0.70 2.37 -4.46
CA PHE A 47 -0.72 1.22 -3.59
C PHE A 47 0.44 1.29 -2.61
N SER A 48 0.22 0.72 -1.43
CA SER A 48 1.29 0.38 -0.51
C SER A 48 1.25 -1.09 -0.09
N THR A 49 2.43 -1.63 0.18
CA THR A 49 2.62 -2.98 0.70
C THR A 49 3.84 -3.01 1.62
N GLN A 50 3.88 -4.00 2.50
CA GLN A 50 5.07 -4.31 3.28
C GLN A 50 6.22 -4.73 2.34
N GLN A 51 7.43 -4.33 2.69
CA GLN A 51 8.62 -4.59 1.91
C GLN A 51 9.79 -5.04 2.79
N LEU A 52 10.46 -6.11 2.34
CA LEU A 52 11.62 -6.72 2.99
C LEU A 52 12.90 -6.62 2.14
N TRP A 53 12.78 -6.14 0.89
CA TRP A 53 13.86 -6.01 -0.08
C TRP A 53 13.99 -4.56 -0.53
N GLY A 54 15.21 -4.05 -0.59
CA GLY A 54 15.53 -2.70 -1.06
C GLY A 54 15.33 -2.56 -2.57
N ALA A 55 15.38 -1.32 -3.06
CA ALA A 55 15.24 -1.00 -4.48
C ALA A 55 16.37 -1.57 -5.36
N ASN A 56 17.46 -2.03 -4.74
CA ASN A 56 18.56 -2.77 -5.37
C ASN A 56 18.39 -4.30 -5.32
N CYS A 57 17.23 -4.80 -4.87
CA CYS A 57 16.93 -6.20 -4.64
C CYS A 57 17.86 -6.88 -3.60
N ILE A 58 18.30 -6.13 -2.57
CA ILE A 58 19.04 -6.67 -1.41
C ILE A 58 18.12 -6.68 -0.19
N PRO A 59 18.17 -7.70 0.69
CA PRO A 59 17.36 -7.72 1.91
C PRO A 59 17.58 -6.49 2.78
N LEU A 60 16.50 -6.00 3.40
CA LEU A 60 16.52 -4.90 4.35
C LEU A 60 16.67 -5.44 5.78
N ASP A 61 17.26 -4.62 6.66
CA ASP A 61 17.43 -4.95 8.08
C ASP A 61 16.12 -4.85 8.89
N SER A 62 15.08 -4.23 8.32
CA SER A 62 13.78 -4.07 8.94
C SER A 62 12.66 -4.09 7.91
N VAL A 63 11.41 -4.22 8.38
CA VAL A 63 10.23 -4.14 7.51
C VAL A 63 9.95 -2.69 7.17
N CYS A 64 9.93 -2.39 5.87
CA CYS A 64 9.62 -1.08 5.33
C CYS A 64 8.25 -1.10 4.61
N ILE A 65 7.81 0.06 4.15
CA ILE A 65 6.64 0.21 3.28
C ILE A 65 7.11 0.61 1.89
N GLN A 66 6.72 -0.16 0.88
CA GLN A 66 6.86 0.24 -0.52
C GLN A 66 5.57 0.89 -0.99
N ARG A 67 5.69 2.08 -1.59
CA ARG A 67 4.63 2.77 -2.32
C ARG A 67 4.94 2.77 -3.81
N PHE A 68 3.95 2.47 -4.63
CA PHE A 68 4.07 2.55 -6.08
C PHE A 68 2.73 2.94 -6.68
N ALA A 69 2.78 3.55 -7.86
CA ALA A 69 1.59 3.95 -8.58
C ALA A 69 1.27 2.97 -9.71
N VAL A 70 -0.01 2.88 -10.06
CA VAL A 70 -0.47 2.28 -11.30
C VAL A 70 -1.31 3.31 -12.06
N LEU A 71 -0.84 3.69 -13.24
CA LEU A 71 -1.57 4.55 -14.17
C LEU A 71 -2.49 3.68 -15.03
N TRP A 72 -3.78 3.98 -14.99
CA TRP A 72 -4.82 3.25 -15.69
C TRP A 72 -5.13 3.92 -17.04
N GLU A 73 -5.19 3.13 -18.11
CA GLU A 73 -5.79 3.55 -19.38
C GLU A 73 -7.21 2.98 -19.45
N GLY A 74 -8.18 3.76 -18.96
CA GLY A 74 -9.57 3.33 -18.82
C GLY A 74 -9.83 2.66 -17.46
N SER A 75 -10.66 1.62 -17.44
CA SER A 75 -10.96 0.90 -16.19
C SER A 75 -9.75 0.13 -15.66
N PRO A 76 -9.58 -0.03 -14.34
CA PRO A 76 -8.51 -0.83 -13.77
C PRO A 76 -8.42 -2.23 -14.37
N ASP A 77 -7.24 -2.59 -14.90
CA ASP A 77 -6.98 -3.91 -15.49
C ASP A 77 -6.47 -4.87 -14.42
N THR A 78 -7.31 -5.84 -14.04
CA THR A 78 -6.99 -6.81 -12.99
C THR A 78 -5.79 -7.69 -13.33
N ARG A 79 -5.38 -7.79 -14.60
CA ARG A 79 -4.15 -8.49 -15.00
C ARG A 79 -2.90 -7.80 -14.48
N VAL A 80 -2.93 -6.47 -14.36
CA VAL A 80 -1.83 -5.70 -13.73
C VAL A 80 -1.74 -6.03 -12.25
N ILE A 81 -2.88 -6.17 -11.57
CA ILE A 81 -2.92 -6.55 -10.15
C ILE A 81 -2.35 -7.95 -9.94
N ASP A 82 -2.71 -8.92 -10.79
CA ASP A 82 -2.15 -10.27 -10.74
C ASP A 82 -0.62 -10.28 -10.94
N LEU A 83 -0.11 -9.50 -11.90
CA LEU A 83 1.34 -9.32 -12.10
C LEU A 83 2.03 -8.72 -10.87
N ILE A 84 1.41 -7.71 -10.24
CA ILE A 84 1.92 -7.10 -9.02
C ILE A 84 1.99 -8.16 -7.91
N GLU A 85 0.92 -8.91 -7.67
CA GLU A 85 0.90 -9.95 -6.64
C GLU A 85 1.98 -11.01 -6.89
N GLN A 86 2.14 -11.47 -8.13
CA GLN A 86 3.21 -12.41 -8.49
C GLN A 86 4.59 -11.81 -8.23
N SER A 87 4.81 -10.53 -8.59
CA SER A 87 6.09 -9.84 -8.38
C SER A 87 6.43 -9.65 -6.89
N ILE A 88 5.42 -9.53 -6.02
CA ILE A 88 5.59 -9.52 -4.55
C ILE A 88 6.05 -10.89 -4.08
N VAL A 89 5.38 -11.96 -4.51
CA VAL A 89 5.69 -13.34 -4.10
C VAL A 89 7.11 -13.74 -4.48
N ILE A 90 7.61 -13.29 -5.64
CA ILE A 90 8.98 -13.58 -6.10
C ILE A 90 9.99 -12.48 -5.75
N THR A 91 9.60 -11.53 -4.88
CA THR A 91 10.47 -10.50 -4.31
C THR A 91 11.17 -9.59 -5.33
N ILE A 92 10.50 -9.27 -6.45
CA ILE A 92 11.05 -8.42 -7.53
C ILE A 92 10.31 -7.09 -7.69
N LEU A 93 9.25 -6.84 -6.91
CA LEU A 93 8.50 -5.58 -6.94
C LEU A 93 9.32 -4.40 -6.41
N SER A 94 10.28 -4.62 -5.51
CA SER A 94 10.93 -3.56 -4.71
C SER A 94 11.44 -2.33 -5.47
N PRO A 95 11.98 -2.44 -6.70
CA PRO A 95 12.47 -1.28 -7.44
C PRO A 95 11.37 -0.49 -8.14
N VAL A 96 10.14 -1.02 -8.24
CA VAL A 96 9.05 -0.42 -9.02
C VAL A 96 8.48 0.81 -8.32
N LYS A 97 8.37 1.91 -9.07
CA LYS A 97 7.72 3.16 -8.65
C LYS A 97 6.41 3.42 -9.37
N LEU A 98 6.32 3.10 -10.67
CA LEU A 98 5.12 3.32 -11.47
C LEU A 98 4.95 2.19 -12.50
N LEU A 99 3.73 1.69 -12.62
CA LEU A 99 3.31 0.77 -13.67
C LEU A 99 2.26 1.42 -14.57
N SER A 100 2.27 1.07 -15.85
CA SER A 100 1.20 1.41 -16.78
C SER A 100 1.06 0.29 -17.80
N ALA A 101 -0.15 -0.20 -18.01
CA ALA A 101 -0.42 -1.21 -19.03
C ALA A 101 -1.38 -0.65 -20.08
N SER A 102 -0.96 -0.73 -21.34
CA SER A 102 -1.75 -0.26 -22.48
C SER A 102 -1.42 -1.05 -23.74
N LYS A 103 -2.46 -1.53 -24.43
CA LYS A 103 -2.38 -2.09 -25.79
C LYS A 103 -1.25 -3.12 -25.98
N GLY A 104 -1.11 -4.07 -25.05
CA GLY A 104 -0.10 -5.12 -25.12
C GLY A 104 1.30 -4.69 -24.67
N MET A 105 1.44 -3.53 -24.04
CA MET A 105 2.68 -3.01 -23.48
C MET A 105 2.53 -2.75 -21.98
N LEU A 106 3.46 -3.27 -21.19
CA LEU A 106 3.65 -2.95 -19.79
C LEU A 106 4.85 -2.00 -19.66
N VAL A 107 4.62 -0.80 -19.17
CA VAL A 107 5.67 0.14 -18.79
C VAL A 107 5.99 -0.06 -17.32
N VAL A 108 7.24 -0.34 -17.01
CA VAL A 108 7.76 -0.48 -15.65
C VAL A 108 8.76 0.64 -15.39
N VAL A 109 8.35 1.61 -14.56
CA VAL A 109 9.23 2.64 -14.05
C VAL A 109 9.90 2.14 -12.80
N TYR A 110 11.23 2.10 -12.82
CA TYR A 110 12.03 1.53 -11.74
C TYR A 110 13.01 2.55 -11.16
N ASP A 111 13.41 2.34 -9.91
CA ASP A 111 14.36 3.16 -9.20
C ASP A 111 15.74 3.10 -9.86
N SER A 112 16.29 4.27 -10.20
CA SER A 112 17.60 4.41 -10.87
C SER A 112 18.79 3.84 -10.09
N ILE A 113 18.64 3.52 -8.80
CA ILE A 113 19.64 2.79 -8.00
C ILE A 113 19.84 1.36 -8.49
N LEU A 114 18.83 0.74 -9.12
CA LEU A 114 18.92 -0.62 -9.64
C LEU A 114 19.83 -0.67 -10.88
N ILE A 115 20.96 -1.37 -10.75
CA ILE A 115 22.02 -1.44 -11.78
C ILE A 115 22.68 -2.84 -11.81
N GLY A 116 23.40 -3.13 -12.88
CA GLY A 116 24.23 -4.35 -12.99
C GLY A 116 23.41 -5.64 -13.04
N GLU A 117 23.93 -6.71 -12.44
CA GLU A 117 23.32 -8.05 -12.51
C GLU A 117 21.91 -8.11 -11.91
N THR A 118 21.63 -7.32 -10.87
CA THR A 118 20.29 -7.26 -10.26
C THR A 118 19.27 -6.60 -11.19
N TYR A 119 19.69 -5.62 -11.99
CA TYR A 119 18.87 -5.03 -13.04
C TYR A 119 18.57 -6.05 -14.16
N GLU A 120 19.56 -6.80 -14.61
CA GLU A 120 19.36 -7.82 -15.65
C GLU A 120 18.36 -8.90 -15.20
N LEU A 121 18.50 -9.36 -13.95
CA LEU A 121 17.54 -10.31 -13.36
C LEU A 121 16.14 -9.72 -13.24
N PHE A 122 16.03 -8.46 -12.82
CA PHE A 122 14.77 -7.73 -12.74
C PHE A 122 14.08 -7.66 -14.11
N GLN A 123 14.81 -7.27 -15.16
CA GLN A 123 14.26 -7.20 -16.52
C GLN A 123 13.76 -8.57 -16.99
N LEU A 124 14.61 -9.59 -16.91
CA LEU A 124 14.27 -10.94 -17.34
C LEU A 124 13.03 -11.48 -16.61
N THR A 125 12.91 -11.18 -15.32
CA THR A 125 11.79 -11.64 -14.49
C THR A 125 10.49 -10.94 -14.89
N TRP A 126 10.51 -9.62 -15.08
CA TRP A 126 9.32 -8.87 -15.52
C TRP A 126 8.88 -9.24 -16.94
N GLU A 127 9.82 -9.47 -17.86
CA GLU A 127 9.52 -9.97 -19.20
C GLU A 127 8.86 -11.36 -19.15
N LYS A 128 9.36 -12.24 -18.29
CA LYS A 128 8.75 -13.56 -18.06
C LYS A 128 7.36 -13.47 -17.47
N LEU A 129 7.12 -12.55 -16.53
CA LEU A 129 5.79 -12.32 -15.96
C LEU A 129 4.83 -11.78 -17.02
N ALA A 130 5.24 -10.76 -17.77
CA ALA A 130 4.43 -10.11 -18.80
C ALA A 130 4.08 -11.03 -19.99
N SER A 131 5.00 -11.93 -20.38
CA SER A 131 4.72 -12.95 -21.40
C SER A 131 3.76 -14.05 -20.92
N GLY A 132 3.61 -14.22 -19.59
CA GLY A 132 2.68 -15.17 -18.99
C GLY A 132 1.27 -14.64 -18.73
N VAL A 133 0.99 -13.39 -19.11
CA VAL A 133 -0.32 -12.76 -18.89
C VAL A 133 -1.42 -13.52 -19.63
N MET A 134 -2.55 -13.76 -18.96
CA MET A 134 -3.67 -14.46 -19.60
C MET A 134 -4.27 -13.63 -20.75
N TYR A 135 -4.50 -14.31 -21.88
CA TYR A 135 -5.17 -13.82 -23.09
C TYR A 135 -4.42 -12.76 -23.91
N ASP A 136 -3.19 -12.42 -23.56
CA ASP A 136 -2.37 -11.45 -24.30
C ASP A 136 -0.87 -11.69 -24.00
N GLU A 137 0.01 -11.36 -24.93
CA GLU A 137 1.45 -11.34 -24.67
C GLU A 137 1.87 -9.89 -24.51
N TRP A 138 2.29 -9.50 -23.30
CA TRP A 138 2.74 -8.14 -23.05
C TRP A 138 4.24 -8.00 -23.29
N THR A 139 4.59 -6.98 -24.07
CA THR A 139 5.97 -6.50 -24.16
C THR A 139 6.26 -5.56 -23.01
N VAL A 140 7.46 -5.63 -22.44
CA VAL A 140 7.83 -4.78 -21.30
C VAL A 140 8.75 -3.66 -21.75
N LEU A 141 8.46 -2.45 -21.29
CA LEU A 141 9.28 -1.28 -21.48
C LEU A 141 9.77 -0.79 -20.11
N PHE A 142 11.09 -0.81 -19.92
CA PHE A 142 11.72 -0.38 -18.67
C PHE A 142 12.21 1.07 -18.80
N ILE A 143 11.84 1.91 -17.84
CA ILE A 143 12.23 3.32 -17.82
C ILE A 143 12.73 3.66 -16.41
N LYS A 144 13.87 4.34 -16.29
CA LYS A 144 14.31 4.85 -14.99
C LYS A 144 13.36 5.93 -14.50
N ASP A 145 13.17 6.00 -13.19
CA ASP A 145 12.41 7.07 -12.54
C ASP A 145 12.89 8.48 -12.90
N THR A 146 14.20 8.65 -13.10
CA THR A 146 14.80 9.92 -13.55
C THR A 146 14.40 10.33 -14.97
N ASP A 147 14.05 9.36 -15.82
CA ASP A 147 13.82 9.57 -17.26
C ASP A 147 12.31 9.54 -17.61
N ALA A 148 11.49 9.02 -16.70
CA ALA A 148 10.06 8.86 -16.89
C ALA A 148 9.35 10.21 -17.10
N GLY A 149 8.56 10.30 -18.18
CA GLY A 149 7.82 11.50 -18.58
C GLY A 149 8.60 12.50 -19.45
N PHE A 150 9.92 12.35 -19.61
CA PHE A 150 10.74 13.26 -20.43
C PHE A 150 10.99 12.76 -21.87
N GLY A 151 10.86 11.45 -22.10
CA GLY A 151 11.13 10.82 -23.40
C GLY A 151 9.91 10.69 -24.31
N PHE A 152 10.06 9.94 -25.41
CA PHE A 152 8.95 9.56 -26.30
C PHE A 152 8.40 8.16 -26.00
N ASP A 153 8.86 7.55 -24.92
CA ASP A 153 8.54 6.18 -24.52
C ASP A 153 7.22 6.06 -23.76
N GLY A 154 6.64 4.86 -23.70
CA GLY A 154 5.45 4.53 -22.89
C GLY A 154 4.09 5.02 -23.39
N GLY A 155 4.04 5.76 -24.51
CA GLY A 155 2.80 6.24 -25.12
C GLY A 155 2.34 7.61 -24.60
N ARG A 156 1.31 8.19 -25.23
CA ARG A 156 0.87 9.58 -24.95
C ARG A 156 0.45 9.77 -23.49
N ILE A 157 -0.44 8.90 -22.99
CA ILE A 157 -1.01 9.02 -21.64
C ILE A 157 0.09 8.90 -20.60
N PHE A 158 0.94 7.88 -20.70
CA PHE A 158 2.08 7.72 -19.82
C PHE A 158 2.96 8.98 -19.77
N ARG A 159 3.39 9.52 -20.91
CA ARG A 159 4.23 10.72 -20.95
C ARG A 159 3.58 11.94 -20.30
N GLN A 160 2.27 12.07 -20.46
CA GLN A 160 1.52 13.20 -19.95
C GLN A 160 1.42 13.18 -18.42
N PHE A 161 1.24 12.01 -17.80
CA PHE A 161 0.93 11.91 -16.37
C PHE A 161 2.07 11.35 -15.51
N ALA A 162 3.01 10.58 -16.08
CA ALA A 162 4.03 9.89 -15.29
C ALA A 162 4.86 10.84 -14.42
N ARG A 163 5.27 11.99 -14.96
CA ARG A 163 6.10 12.93 -14.22
C ARG A 163 5.35 13.57 -13.04
N GLU A 164 4.11 13.98 -13.27
CA GLU A 164 3.26 14.53 -12.21
C GLU A 164 3.04 13.52 -11.09
N ILE A 165 2.77 12.25 -11.43
CA ILE A 165 2.59 11.18 -10.45
C ILE A 165 3.88 10.95 -9.64
N LEU A 166 5.04 10.91 -10.30
CA LEU A 166 6.33 10.68 -9.65
C LEU A 166 6.76 11.85 -8.75
N ASP A 167 6.46 13.09 -9.14
CA ASP A 167 6.90 14.29 -8.41
C ASP A 167 6.01 14.65 -7.22
N ASN A 168 4.70 14.40 -7.34
CA ASN A 168 3.73 14.82 -6.33
C ASN A 168 3.45 13.74 -5.28
N ASN A 169 4.05 12.56 -5.39
CA ASN A 169 3.79 11.44 -4.51
C ASN A 169 5.09 10.81 -4.01
N GLU A 170 5.11 10.41 -2.74
CA GLU A 170 6.23 9.69 -2.13
C GLU A 170 6.21 8.22 -2.55
N LEU A 171 6.78 7.93 -3.73
CA LEU A 171 6.92 6.58 -4.28
C LEU A 171 8.30 5.99 -3.97
N GLY A 172 8.37 4.67 -3.84
CA GLY A 172 9.55 3.92 -3.44
C GLY A 172 9.42 3.34 -2.04
N ILE A 173 10.55 3.04 -1.41
CA ILE A 173 10.62 2.36 -0.12
C ILE A 173 10.90 3.38 0.98
N THR A 174 10.10 3.34 2.03
CA THR A 174 10.25 4.18 3.22
C THR A 174 10.16 3.34 4.47
N ASP A 175 10.88 3.74 5.52
CA ASP A 175 10.79 3.06 6.82
C ASP A 175 9.38 3.19 7.39
N PHE A 176 8.94 2.14 8.09
CA PHE A 176 7.69 2.21 8.82
C PHE A 176 7.84 3.17 10.00
N THR A 177 7.04 4.23 10.04
CA THR A 177 7.02 5.17 11.16
C THR A 177 5.72 5.04 11.96
N PRO A 178 5.71 5.39 13.26
CA PRO A 178 4.48 5.41 14.06
C PRO A 178 3.36 6.28 13.48
N ASP A 179 3.71 7.26 12.63
CA ASP A 179 2.77 8.14 11.96
C ASP A 179 1.95 7.42 10.88
N MET A 180 2.42 6.26 10.40
CA MET A 180 1.71 5.42 9.43
C MET A 180 0.62 4.54 10.07
N PHE A 181 0.41 4.62 11.38
CA PHE A 181 -0.68 3.93 12.04
C PHE A 181 -2.03 4.53 11.62
N LEU A 182 -2.83 3.76 10.88
CA LEU A 182 -4.09 4.20 10.26
C LEU A 182 -5.11 4.80 11.23
N PHE A 183 -5.05 4.42 12.51
CA PHE A 183 -5.98 4.89 13.54
C PHE A 183 -5.31 5.88 14.50
N LYS A 184 -4.17 6.48 14.15
CA LYS A 184 -3.42 7.35 15.06
C LYS A 184 -4.28 8.46 15.66
N ASP A 185 -5.12 9.11 14.86
CA ASP A 185 -5.99 10.20 15.32
C ASP A 185 -7.17 9.69 16.16
N ASP A 186 -7.64 8.47 15.88
CA ASP A 186 -8.74 7.83 16.62
C ASP A 186 -8.23 7.14 17.90
N TRP A 187 -6.93 6.85 18.00
CA TRP A 187 -6.30 6.15 19.12
C TRP A 187 -5.86 7.11 20.24
N THR A 188 -6.82 7.86 20.76
CA THR A 188 -6.62 8.61 22.01
C THR A 188 -6.97 7.74 23.21
N PRO A 189 -6.31 7.91 24.36
CA PRO A 189 -6.68 7.19 25.58
C PRO A 189 -8.17 7.35 25.93
N GLU A 190 -8.74 8.52 25.68
CA GLU A 190 -10.16 8.80 25.88
C GLU A 190 -11.05 7.94 24.97
N ASN A 191 -10.67 7.74 23.71
CA ASN A 191 -11.42 6.92 22.76
C ASN A 191 -11.29 5.42 23.04
N VAL A 192 -10.11 4.97 23.51
CA VAL A 192 -9.82 3.54 23.75
C VAL A 192 -10.30 3.07 25.12
N PHE A 193 -10.13 3.89 26.16
CA PHE A 193 -10.36 3.50 27.55
C PHE A 193 -11.53 4.25 28.21
N GLY A 194 -12.16 5.19 27.49
CA GLY A 194 -13.23 6.05 27.99
C GLY A 194 -12.69 7.31 28.69
N THR A 195 -13.57 8.29 28.92
CA THR A 195 -13.18 9.59 29.51
C THR A 195 -12.67 9.48 30.95
N ASP A 196 -12.99 8.39 31.65
CA ASP A 196 -12.59 8.11 33.03
C ASP A 196 -11.28 7.30 33.14
N PHE A 197 -10.56 7.12 32.02
CA PHE A 197 -9.35 6.28 31.99
C PHE A 197 -8.28 6.71 32.98
N ARG A 198 -8.13 8.01 33.25
CA ARG A 198 -7.15 8.53 34.22
C ARG A 198 -7.51 8.13 35.64
N GLU A 199 -8.77 8.28 36.03
CA GLU A 199 -9.26 7.90 37.36
C GLU A 199 -9.12 6.38 37.58
N LYS A 200 -9.45 5.58 36.56
CA LYS A 200 -9.26 4.12 36.60
C LYS A 200 -7.79 3.72 36.67
N ALA A 201 -6.91 4.37 35.91
CA ALA A 201 -5.48 4.09 35.94
C ALA A 201 -4.85 4.45 37.30
N GLU A 202 -5.24 5.57 37.90
CA GLU A 202 -4.79 5.98 39.23
C GLU A 202 -5.29 5.06 40.34
N ALA A 203 -6.55 4.61 40.27
CA ALA A 203 -7.09 3.63 41.22
C ALA A 203 -6.32 2.30 41.15
N LYS A 204 -6.06 1.79 39.94
CA LYS A 204 -5.28 0.56 39.73
C LYS A 204 -3.82 0.70 40.16
N ALA A 205 -3.21 1.86 39.93
CA ALA A 205 -1.84 2.13 40.37
C ALA A 205 -1.72 2.23 41.91
N LYS A 206 -2.78 2.67 42.60
CA LYS A 206 -2.83 2.63 44.08
C LYS A 206 -2.99 1.21 44.58
N GLU A 207 -3.89 0.41 43.99
CA GLU A 207 -4.07 -1.00 44.33
C GLU A 207 -2.76 -1.79 44.19
N LEU A 208 -2.01 -1.58 43.11
CA LEU A 208 -0.67 -2.20 42.90
C LEU A 208 0.42 -1.72 43.88
N ARG A 209 0.28 -0.54 44.49
CA ARG A 209 1.21 -0.05 45.52
C ARG A 209 0.84 -0.51 46.92
N GLU A 210 -0.42 -0.89 47.11
CA GLU A 210 -0.96 -1.37 48.38
C GLU A 210 -0.98 -2.90 48.47
N ASP A 211 -0.67 -3.59 47.37
CA ASP A 211 -0.41 -5.04 47.37
C ASP A 211 0.90 -5.30 48.15
N PRO A 212 0.86 -5.92 49.34
CA PRO A 212 2.05 -6.22 50.09
C PRO A 212 2.89 -7.22 49.28
N ASP A 213 4.19 -6.96 49.17
CA ASP A 213 5.18 -7.89 48.61
C ASP A 213 4.88 -9.33 49.04
N PHE A 214 4.34 -10.15 48.13
CA PHE A 214 4.23 -11.60 48.25
C PHE A 214 5.59 -12.29 48.05
N PHE A 215 6.68 -11.63 48.47
CA PHE A 215 7.95 -12.29 48.73
C PHE A 215 8.04 -12.54 50.23
N ASP A 216 7.16 -13.41 50.75
CA ASP A 216 7.47 -14.11 51.98
C ASP A 216 8.60 -15.09 51.65
N ASP A 217 9.78 -14.72 52.17
CA ASP A 217 10.97 -15.55 52.31
C ASP A 217 10.62 -16.86 53.03
N ASP A 218 10.24 -17.90 52.28
CA ASP A 218 10.35 -19.29 52.75
C ASP A 218 11.54 -19.96 52.06
N ILE A 219 12.74 -19.48 52.40
CA ILE A 219 13.96 -20.28 52.34
C ILE A 219 13.80 -21.41 53.36
N ILE A 220 13.45 -22.60 52.89
CA ILE A 220 13.59 -23.83 53.68
C ILE A 220 14.99 -24.38 53.42
N PHE A 221 15.85 -24.31 54.44
CA PHE A 221 17.14 -25.00 54.52
C PHE A 221 16.97 -26.52 54.60
#